data_AF-A0A3D1YZJ4-F1
#
_entry.id   AF-A0A3D1YZJ4-F1
#
_cell.length_a   1.000
_cell.length_b   1.000
_cell.length_c   1.000
_cell.angle_alpha   90.00
_cell.angle_beta   90.00
_cell.angle_gamma   90.00
#
_symmetry.space_group_name_H-M   'P 1'
#
loop_
_entity.id
_entity.type
_entity.pdbx_description
1 polymer ?
#
loop_
_entity_poly.entity_id
_entity_poly.type
_entity_poly.pdbx_seq_one_letter_code
_entity_poly.pdbx_strand_id
1 'polypeptide(L)'
;MLKRLFEDERGIALLTVVGVMLIVTILSFGVITIAKSDLVLSERDEEYTEALHVAEAGIQKALWQLEQLGSTMEPKTFTINVGDGLAEVNAVQDVGSQWYWTIESTGTSGQMKRKLKVSVFNFSLWNMNMGLGEANSMASGGNGILGTTSIDGPFYVRGNVELSGSSEITGGPFFIKTGTLRFMNNSSTLGKSAEPIAAYIEPADGNEDILDKHGNPLEPGHPQVNVSQLSNQVPDIKIPPLDSLTAYRTRAASESEETCTAYPGIIATQSGDSGYKVLDNDINLESGTLNSRPMYYINSTINDFGVPGGEFAWDNINKRLYINGTIFVDGNLTIGDSANTEISYYGRGTIVVNGEIFVNGKLRPPFHDGSYNMDGSHVLGLVTAETIYVGISGSNSNPTRDVPDITGAFFATKKVKISTNNTSFVGSMLSGMLDFADGTNNSHLYTHEALPSFLPPSLPGSEGFLTMTASWREVQ
;
A
#
# COMPACT_ATOMS: atom_id res chain seq x y z
N MET A 1 48.24 66.77 -69.69
CA MET A 1 47.55 65.58 -70.21
C MET A 1 47.42 64.44 -69.19
N LEU A 2 48.30 64.33 -68.17
CA LEU A 2 48.14 63.34 -67.08
C LEU A 2 47.01 63.66 -66.06
N LYS A 3 46.54 64.92 -65.94
CA LYS A 3 45.50 65.30 -64.97
C LYS A 3 44.07 64.88 -65.36
N ARG A 4 43.81 64.57 -66.64
CA ARG A 4 42.50 64.16 -67.15
C ARG A 4 42.28 62.64 -67.17
N LEU A 5 43.33 61.86 -66.89
CA LEU A 5 43.26 60.41 -66.71
C LEU A 5 42.89 60.01 -65.26
N PHE A 6 42.96 60.97 -64.33
CA PHE A 6 42.58 60.76 -62.92
C PHE A 6 41.16 61.23 -62.57
N GLU A 7 40.40 61.78 -63.52
CA GLU A 7 38.99 62.18 -63.33
C GLU A 7 38.00 61.12 -63.82
N ASP A 8 38.46 59.98 -64.36
CA ASP A 8 37.59 58.91 -64.86
C ASP A 8 37.38 57.83 -63.78
N GLU A 9 36.63 58.17 -62.73
CA GLU A 9 36.26 57.26 -61.62
C GLU A 9 35.43 56.04 -62.06
N ARG A 10 35.01 56.00 -63.32
CA ARG A 10 34.20 54.92 -63.91
C ARG A 10 34.90 53.56 -63.90
N GLY A 11 36.24 53.52 -63.92
CA GLY A 11 37.00 52.26 -63.83
C GLY A 11 37.09 51.69 -62.41
N ILE A 12 37.19 52.55 -61.40
CA ILE A 12 37.25 52.14 -59.98
C ILE A 12 35.88 51.65 -59.50
N ALA A 13 34.78 52.28 -59.96
CA ALA A 13 33.42 51.87 -59.60
C ALA A 13 33.09 50.42 -59.98
N LEU A 14 33.61 49.93 -61.11
CA LEU A 14 33.39 48.53 -61.52
C LEU A 14 34.13 47.56 -60.58
N LEU A 15 35.40 47.86 -60.26
CA LEU A 15 36.23 47.05 -59.37
C LEU A 15 35.67 47.00 -57.94
N THR A 16 35.16 48.11 -57.42
CA THR A 16 34.53 48.15 -56.10
C THR A 16 33.23 47.35 -56.08
N VAL A 17 32.38 47.46 -57.10
CA VAL A 17 31.14 46.67 -57.18
C VAL A 17 31.43 45.18 -57.27
N VAL A 18 32.39 44.75 -58.09
CA VAL A 18 32.79 43.33 -58.19
C VAL A 18 33.40 42.84 -56.88
N GLY A 19 34.26 43.64 -56.24
CA GLY A 19 34.83 43.31 -54.93
C GLY A 19 33.76 43.15 -53.85
N VAL A 20 32.80 44.06 -53.80
CA VAL A 20 31.66 43.99 -52.86
C VAL A 20 30.77 42.78 -53.17
N MET A 21 30.45 42.52 -54.43
CA MET A 21 29.66 41.34 -54.83
C MET A 21 30.35 40.04 -54.41
N LEU A 22 31.67 39.94 -54.55
CA LEU A 22 32.43 38.76 -54.17
C LEU A 22 32.41 38.53 -52.65
N ILE A 23 32.59 39.59 -51.86
CA ILE A 23 32.49 39.52 -50.39
C ILE A 23 31.08 39.12 -49.96
N VAL A 24 30.04 39.74 -50.54
CA VAL A 24 28.64 39.40 -50.24
C VAL A 24 28.36 37.94 -50.57
N THR A 25 28.84 37.43 -51.70
CA THR A 25 28.64 36.03 -52.10
C THR A 25 29.27 35.06 -51.10
N ILE A 26 30.52 35.30 -50.67
CA ILE A 26 31.20 34.48 -49.67
C ILE A 26 30.44 34.52 -48.33
N LEU A 27 29.99 35.71 -47.91
CA LEU A 27 29.16 35.86 -46.70
C LEU A 27 27.84 35.10 -46.82
N SER A 28 27.16 35.17 -47.96
CA SER A 28 25.91 34.43 -48.20
C SER A 28 26.11 32.92 -48.10
N PHE A 29 27.20 32.37 -48.68
CA PHE A 29 27.52 30.95 -48.51
C PHE A 29 27.83 30.57 -47.05
N GLY A 30 28.49 31.46 -46.31
CA GLY A 30 28.73 31.28 -44.88
C GLY A 30 27.42 31.17 -44.08
N VAL A 31 26.48 32.10 -44.31
CA VAL A 31 25.16 32.10 -43.65
C VAL A 31 24.35 30.85 -43.99
N ILE A 32 24.36 30.40 -45.25
CA ILE A 32 23.65 29.18 -45.65
C ILE A 32 24.22 27.94 -44.96
N THR A 33 25.55 27.88 -44.78
CA THR A 33 26.20 26.74 -44.12
C THR A 33 25.86 26.68 -42.64
N ILE A 34 25.84 27.84 -41.95
CA ILE A 34 25.42 27.94 -40.55
C ILE A 34 23.95 27.55 -40.41
N ALA A 35 23.06 28.09 -41.26
CA ALA A 35 21.64 27.77 -41.23
C ALA A 35 21.36 26.27 -41.45
N LYS A 36 22.11 25.60 -42.31
CA LYS A 36 22.00 24.13 -42.48
C LYS A 36 22.46 23.37 -41.25
N SER A 37 23.53 23.82 -40.59
CA SER A 37 23.99 23.21 -39.34
C SER A 37 22.93 23.36 -38.24
N ASP A 38 22.34 24.54 -38.11
CA ASP A 38 21.30 24.81 -37.12
C ASP A 38 20.04 23.97 -37.37
N LEU A 39 19.64 23.78 -38.64
CA LEU A 39 18.54 22.89 -39.00
C LEU A 39 18.80 21.44 -38.60
N VAL A 40 20.00 20.90 -38.90
CA VAL A 40 20.35 19.52 -38.55
C VAL A 40 20.43 19.33 -37.03
N LEU A 41 20.96 20.33 -36.30
CA LEU A 41 20.96 20.28 -34.84
C LEU A 41 19.53 20.31 -34.29
N SER A 42 18.67 21.17 -34.84
CA SER A 42 17.25 21.25 -34.46
C SER A 42 16.50 19.94 -34.73
N GLU A 43 16.69 19.33 -35.90
CA GLU A 43 16.09 18.03 -36.23
C GLU A 43 16.56 16.93 -35.27
N ARG A 44 17.84 16.93 -34.91
CA ARG A 44 18.39 15.95 -33.94
C ARG A 44 17.89 16.19 -32.52
N ASP A 45 17.69 17.43 -32.12
CA ASP A 45 17.14 17.78 -30.80
C ASP A 45 15.64 17.43 -30.73
N GLU A 46 14.92 17.60 -31.83
CA GLU A 46 13.53 17.15 -31.99
C GLU A 46 13.45 15.62 -31.90
N GLU A 47 14.18 14.88 -32.74
CA GLU A 47 14.23 13.40 -32.70
C GLU A 47 14.69 12.89 -31.32
N TYR A 48 15.59 13.59 -30.64
CA TYR A 48 16.02 13.25 -29.28
C TYR A 48 14.86 13.35 -28.30
N THR A 49 14.16 14.48 -28.31
CA THR A 49 13.03 14.73 -27.41
C THR A 49 11.89 13.76 -27.67
N GLU A 50 11.62 13.45 -28.94
CA GLU A 50 10.65 12.43 -29.33
C GLU A 50 11.02 11.04 -28.83
N ALA A 51 12.27 10.60 -29.04
CA ALA A 51 12.74 9.30 -28.57
C ALA A 51 12.63 9.17 -27.04
N LEU A 52 12.87 10.27 -26.30
CA LEU A 52 12.67 10.33 -24.85
C LEU A 52 11.19 10.14 -24.48
N HIS A 53 10.28 10.90 -25.09
CA HIS A 53 8.85 10.78 -24.80
C HIS A 53 8.27 9.41 -25.17
N VAL A 54 8.76 8.81 -26.26
CA VAL A 54 8.40 7.43 -26.64
C VAL A 54 8.88 6.45 -25.57
N ALA A 55 10.10 6.61 -25.04
CA ALA A 55 10.61 5.79 -23.94
C ALA A 55 9.76 5.96 -22.67
N GLU A 56 9.38 7.20 -22.32
CA GLU A 56 8.51 7.51 -21.17
C GLU A 56 7.14 6.85 -21.28
N ALA A 57 6.52 6.89 -22.46
CA ALA A 57 5.25 6.21 -22.72
C ALA A 57 5.36 4.69 -22.47
N GLY A 58 6.51 4.09 -22.80
CA GLY A 58 6.81 2.69 -22.52
C GLY A 58 6.85 2.39 -21.02
N ILE A 59 7.53 3.25 -20.24
CA ILE A 59 7.54 3.15 -18.77
C ILE A 59 6.12 3.27 -18.22
N GLN A 60 5.35 4.29 -18.64
CA GLN A 60 4.00 4.52 -18.13
C GLN A 60 3.07 3.32 -18.37
N LYS A 61 3.17 2.67 -19.54
CA LYS A 61 2.39 1.45 -19.80
C LYS A 61 2.81 0.29 -18.88
N ALA A 62 4.10 0.11 -18.64
CA ALA A 62 4.58 -0.93 -17.73
C ALA A 62 4.12 -0.67 -16.29
N LEU A 63 4.17 0.58 -15.82
CA LEU A 63 3.64 0.96 -14.51
C LEU A 63 2.15 0.64 -14.41
N TRP A 64 1.34 1.01 -15.41
CA TRP A 64 -0.07 0.67 -15.45
C TRP A 64 -0.31 -0.85 -15.40
N GLN A 65 0.47 -1.65 -16.15
CA GLN A 65 0.36 -3.11 -16.09
C GLN A 65 0.73 -3.67 -14.71
N LEU A 66 1.75 -3.11 -14.05
CA LEU A 66 2.13 -3.51 -12.69
C LEU A 66 1.07 -3.16 -11.65
N GLU A 67 0.40 -2.02 -11.76
CA GLU A 67 -0.69 -1.63 -10.87
C GLU A 67 -1.90 -2.58 -10.99
N GLN A 68 -2.21 -3.03 -12.22
CA GLN A 68 -3.35 -3.90 -12.50
C GLN A 68 -3.07 -5.38 -12.23
N LEU A 69 -1.88 -5.87 -12.60
CA LEU A 69 -1.56 -7.30 -12.59
C LEU A 69 -0.59 -7.69 -11.47
N GLY A 70 0.01 -6.73 -10.76
CA GLY A 70 0.97 -6.99 -9.70
C GLY A 70 2.15 -7.84 -10.18
N SER A 71 2.43 -8.91 -9.44
CA SER A 71 3.50 -9.87 -9.74
C SER A 71 3.20 -10.80 -10.92
N THR A 72 1.94 -10.84 -11.39
CA THR A 72 1.50 -11.70 -12.51
C THR A 72 1.59 -11.03 -13.87
N MET A 73 2.22 -9.85 -13.95
CA MET A 73 2.39 -9.12 -15.20
C MET A 73 3.09 -9.97 -16.26
N GLU A 74 2.37 -10.25 -17.34
CA GLU A 74 2.85 -10.92 -18.54
C GLU A 74 2.22 -10.28 -19.80
N PRO A 75 2.98 -10.07 -20.90
CA PRO A 75 4.41 -10.35 -21.02
C PRO A 75 5.26 -9.28 -20.31
N LYS A 76 6.37 -9.72 -19.71
CA LYS A 76 7.36 -8.82 -19.07
C LYS A 76 8.16 -7.97 -20.05
N THR A 77 8.21 -8.40 -21.30
CA THR A 77 8.84 -7.66 -22.41
C THR A 77 7.81 -7.41 -23.49
N PHE A 78 7.65 -6.16 -23.91
CA PHE A 78 6.68 -5.79 -24.93
C PHE A 78 7.11 -4.54 -25.69
N THR A 79 6.45 -4.31 -26.83
CA THR A 79 6.67 -3.13 -27.67
C THR A 79 5.41 -2.27 -27.75
N ILE A 80 5.59 -0.96 -27.87
CA ILE A 80 4.49 -0.02 -28.14
C ILE A 80 4.85 0.93 -29.26
N ASN A 81 3.86 1.23 -30.10
CA ASN A 81 3.96 2.29 -31.10
C ASN A 81 3.34 3.56 -30.52
N VAL A 82 4.06 4.67 -30.56
CA VAL A 82 3.60 5.97 -30.07
C VAL A 82 3.90 7.00 -31.15
N GLY A 83 2.88 7.38 -31.91
CA GLY A 83 3.07 8.19 -33.12
C GLY A 83 3.94 7.46 -34.13
N ASP A 84 5.05 8.09 -34.53
CA ASP A 84 6.05 7.53 -35.46
C ASP A 84 7.21 6.81 -34.74
N GLY A 85 7.18 6.77 -33.41
CA GLY A 85 8.21 6.11 -32.59
C GLY A 85 7.81 4.72 -32.09
N LEU A 86 8.83 3.93 -31.75
CA LEU A 86 8.70 2.59 -31.16
C LEU A 86 9.38 2.57 -29.78
N ALA A 87 8.67 2.12 -28.75
CA ALA A 87 9.25 1.85 -27.44
C ALA A 87 9.35 0.33 -27.19
N GLU A 88 10.54 -0.13 -26.81
CA GLU A 88 10.80 -1.49 -26.37
C GLU A 88 10.97 -1.52 -24.85
N VAL A 89 10.10 -2.24 -24.15
CA VAL A 89 10.05 -2.26 -22.68
C VAL A 89 10.42 -3.63 -22.16
N ASN A 90 11.25 -3.66 -21.12
CA ASN A 90 11.62 -4.85 -20.37
C ASN A 90 11.48 -4.57 -18.87
N ALA A 91 10.55 -5.25 -18.22
CA ALA A 91 10.29 -5.12 -16.79
C ALA A 91 10.65 -6.42 -16.07
N VAL A 92 11.57 -6.32 -15.11
CA VAL A 92 12.13 -7.47 -14.39
C VAL A 92 11.94 -7.25 -12.89
N GLN A 93 11.46 -8.27 -12.19
CA GLN A 93 11.44 -8.28 -10.73
C GLN A 93 12.85 -8.60 -10.21
N ASP A 94 13.35 -7.81 -9.27
CA ASP A 94 14.72 -7.94 -8.78
C ASP A 94 14.90 -9.23 -7.96
N VAL A 95 16.04 -9.90 -8.16
CA VAL A 95 16.35 -11.18 -7.50
C VAL A 95 16.41 -10.98 -5.99
N GLY A 96 15.60 -11.75 -5.24
CA GLY A 96 15.54 -11.66 -3.78
C GLY A 96 14.56 -10.61 -3.23
N SER A 97 13.84 -9.88 -4.10
CA SER A 97 12.75 -8.99 -3.67
C SER A 97 11.47 -9.30 -4.42
N GLN A 98 10.39 -9.63 -3.70
CA GLN A 98 9.07 -9.80 -4.31
C GLN A 98 8.39 -8.47 -4.67
N TRP A 99 9.00 -7.34 -4.29
CA TRP A 99 8.33 -6.05 -4.24
C TRP A 99 9.04 -5.00 -5.07
N TYR A 100 10.26 -5.27 -5.52
CA TYR A 100 11.09 -4.33 -6.24
C TYR A 100 11.21 -4.74 -7.69
N TRP A 101 10.90 -3.82 -8.59
CA TRP A 101 10.89 -4.02 -10.03
C TRP A 101 11.80 -3.01 -10.70
N THR A 102 12.53 -3.48 -11.70
CA THR A 102 13.33 -2.66 -12.60
C THR A 102 12.69 -2.66 -13.98
N ILE A 103 12.26 -1.50 -14.45
CA ILE A 103 11.68 -1.29 -15.77
C ILE A 103 12.68 -0.53 -16.64
N GLU A 104 13.03 -1.11 -17.78
CA GLU A 104 13.86 -0.47 -18.80
C GLU A 104 13.02 -0.24 -20.06
N SER A 105 13.01 0.98 -20.58
CA SER A 105 12.29 1.32 -21.82
C SER A 105 13.23 2.01 -22.79
N THR A 106 13.32 1.50 -24.01
CA THR A 106 14.12 2.07 -25.10
C THR A 106 13.20 2.65 -26.16
N GLY A 107 13.11 3.98 -26.23
CA GLY A 107 12.37 4.69 -27.26
C GLY A 107 13.24 4.98 -28.48
N THR A 108 12.68 4.79 -29.67
CA THR A 108 13.32 5.08 -30.96
C THR A 108 12.43 6.01 -31.77
N SER A 109 12.96 7.17 -32.18
CA SER A 109 12.36 8.06 -33.20
C SER A 109 13.43 8.45 -34.22
N GLY A 110 13.14 8.30 -35.51
CA GLY A 110 14.12 8.57 -36.57
C GLY A 110 15.40 7.73 -36.43
N GLN A 111 16.55 8.40 -36.27
CA GLN A 111 17.84 7.74 -36.02
C GLN A 111 18.25 7.75 -34.53
N MET A 112 17.48 8.45 -33.69
CA MET A 112 17.80 8.62 -32.28
C MET A 112 17.16 7.53 -31.43
N LYS A 113 17.92 7.05 -30.44
CA LYS A 113 17.48 6.07 -29.45
C LYS A 113 17.77 6.57 -28.05
N ARG A 114 16.82 6.38 -27.13
CA ARG A 114 16.96 6.74 -25.72
C ARG A 114 16.46 5.65 -24.82
N LYS A 115 17.23 5.36 -23.77
CA LYS A 115 16.94 4.32 -22.81
C LYS A 115 16.72 4.91 -21.44
N LEU A 116 15.58 4.61 -20.85
CA LEU A 116 15.23 4.96 -19.48
C LEU A 116 15.26 3.71 -18.61
N LYS A 117 15.69 3.89 -17.37
CA LYS A 117 15.63 2.87 -16.33
C LYS A 117 14.94 3.45 -15.10
N VAL A 118 13.89 2.76 -14.68
CA VAL A 118 13.07 3.14 -13.53
C VAL A 118 13.00 1.96 -12.59
N SER A 119 13.30 2.20 -11.32
CA SER A 119 13.09 1.21 -10.27
C SER A 119 11.84 1.58 -9.49
N VAL A 120 10.94 0.62 -9.27
CA VAL A 120 9.66 0.83 -8.61
C VAL A 120 9.41 -0.21 -7.53
N PHE A 121 8.74 0.22 -6.46
CA PHE A 121 8.09 -0.70 -5.54
C PHE A 121 6.71 -1.05 -6.09
N ASN A 122 6.34 -2.32 -6.04
CA ASN A 122 5.00 -2.81 -6.41
C ASN A 122 4.53 -3.80 -5.34
N PHE A 123 3.46 -3.46 -4.62
CA PHE A 123 2.93 -4.30 -3.54
C PHE A 123 1.42 -4.09 -3.35
N SER A 124 0.74 -5.12 -2.87
CA SER A 124 -0.63 -4.99 -2.35
C SER A 124 -0.57 -4.42 -0.94
N LEU A 125 -1.44 -3.47 -0.62
CA LEU A 125 -1.55 -2.90 0.73
C LEU A 125 -1.88 -3.99 1.77
N TRP A 126 -2.60 -5.02 1.34
CA TRP A 126 -3.03 -6.16 2.16
C TRP A 126 -2.03 -7.30 2.23
N ASN A 127 -0.82 -7.11 1.71
CA ASN A 127 0.30 -8.00 1.94
C ASN A 127 1.27 -7.44 2.99
N MET A 128 0.82 -6.50 3.82
CA MET A 128 1.59 -5.96 4.92
C MET A 128 0.70 -5.49 6.06
N ASN A 129 1.30 -5.26 7.22
CA ASN A 129 0.68 -4.58 8.34
C ASN A 129 1.11 -3.10 8.32
N MET A 130 0.18 -2.18 8.57
CA MET A 130 0.40 -0.73 8.45
C MET A 130 -0.08 0.06 9.66
N GLY A 131 0.79 0.95 10.15
CA GLY A 131 0.45 2.01 11.11
C GLY A 131 0.92 3.38 10.60
N LEU A 132 0.02 4.24 10.15
CA LEU A 132 0.40 5.48 9.43
C LEU A 132 0.49 6.77 10.28
N GLY A 133 0.29 6.67 11.58
CA GLY A 133 0.12 7.81 12.51
C GLY A 133 -1.28 8.43 12.44
N GLU A 134 -1.64 9.24 13.45
CA GLU A 134 -2.90 9.99 13.44
C GLU A 134 -2.95 10.96 12.24
N ALA A 135 -4.00 10.79 11.43
CA ALA A 135 -4.49 11.68 10.39
C ALA A 135 -3.42 12.33 9.50
N ASN A 136 -2.75 11.56 8.63
CA ASN A 136 -1.99 12.10 7.48
C ASN A 136 -1.09 13.31 7.83
N SER A 137 -0.60 13.36 9.07
CA SER A 137 0.12 14.51 9.59
C SER A 137 1.48 14.51 8.94
N MET A 138 1.62 15.33 7.90
CA MET A 138 2.92 15.66 7.30
C MET A 138 3.86 16.36 8.29
N ALA A 139 3.36 16.75 9.47
CA ALA A 139 4.13 17.30 10.56
C ALA A 139 4.57 16.18 11.51
N SER A 140 5.85 15.82 11.42
CA SER A 140 6.74 15.35 12.49
C SER A 140 6.08 14.67 13.69
N GLY A 141 6.19 13.33 13.77
CA GLY A 141 6.12 12.62 15.06
C GLY A 141 4.84 11.85 15.39
N GLY A 142 3.93 11.63 14.44
CA GLY A 142 2.83 10.69 14.66
C GLY A 142 3.36 9.28 14.83
N ASN A 143 3.16 8.66 16.00
CA ASN A 143 3.57 7.28 16.23
C ASN A 143 2.55 6.34 15.56
N GLY A 144 2.91 5.76 14.41
CA GLY A 144 2.08 4.75 13.74
C GLY A 144 1.95 3.45 14.53
N ILE A 145 2.86 3.22 15.48
CA ILE A 145 2.81 2.13 16.44
C ILE A 145 3.02 2.66 17.86
N LEU A 146 2.20 2.21 18.80
CA LEU A 146 2.36 2.46 20.23
C LEU A 146 2.50 1.13 20.97
N GLY A 147 3.40 1.07 21.95
CA GLY A 147 3.68 -0.16 22.69
C GLY A 147 4.59 -1.12 21.93
N THR A 148 4.66 -2.37 22.39
CA THR A 148 5.56 -3.39 21.85
C THR A 148 4.84 -4.58 21.27
N THR A 149 5.34 -5.08 20.14
CA THR A 149 4.83 -6.28 19.48
C THR A 149 5.96 -6.90 18.68
N SER A 150 5.91 -8.21 18.54
CA SER A 150 6.71 -8.91 17.52
C SER A 150 5.94 -8.90 16.19
N ILE A 151 6.67 -8.80 15.09
CA ILE A 151 6.11 -8.69 13.75
C ILE A 151 6.83 -9.68 12.85
N ASP A 152 6.08 -10.52 12.18
CA ASP A 152 6.58 -11.49 11.22
C ASP A 152 5.92 -11.28 9.86
N GLY A 153 6.68 -10.68 8.95
CA GLY A 153 6.27 -10.35 7.60
C GLY A 153 6.46 -8.86 7.27
N PRO A 154 5.98 -8.44 6.09
CA PRO A 154 6.08 -7.07 5.65
C PRO A 154 5.35 -6.10 6.58
N PHE A 155 6.00 -4.98 6.91
CA PHE A 155 5.44 -3.97 7.81
C PHE A 155 5.83 -2.56 7.40
N TYR A 156 4.85 -1.67 7.42
CA TYR A 156 5.04 -0.26 7.12
C TYR A 156 4.55 0.60 8.28
N VAL A 157 5.37 1.54 8.69
CA VAL A 157 5.00 2.50 9.74
C VAL A 157 5.46 3.89 9.39
N ARG A 158 4.64 4.88 9.72
CA ARG A 158 5.05 6.28 9.73
C ARG A 158 5.35 6.69 11.17
N GLY A 159 6.47 7.37 11.38
CA GLY A 159 6.95 7.76 12.70
C GLY A 159 7.86 6.73 13.37
N ASN A 160 8.07 6.87 14.67
CA ASN A 160 9.07 6.08 15.39
C ASN A 160 8.56 4.69 15.77
N VAL A 161 9.49 3.73 15.80
CA VAL A 161 9.24 2.37 16.30
C VAL A 161 10.15 2.11 17.46
N GLU A 162 9.58 1.70 18.59
CA GLU A 162 10.36 1.28 19.76
C GLU A 162 10.18 -0.22 19.99
N LEU A 163 11.29 -0.96 19.95
CA LEU A 163 11.32 -2.40 20.24
C LEU A 163 11.83 -2.63 21.66
N SER A 164 10.95 -3.02 22.55
CA SER A 164 11.26 -3.38 23.95
C SER A 164 11.05 -4.88 24.20
N GLY A 165 11.29 -5.32 25.44
CA GLY A 165 11.28 -6.74 25.82
C GLY A 165 12.10 -7.65 24.88
N SER A 166 11.44 -8.69 24.38
CA SER A 166 11.93 -9.66 23.40
C SER A 166 11.23 -9.51 22.05
N SER A 167 10.82 -8.29 21.68
CA SER A 167 10.14 -8.05 20.40
C SER A 167 11.09 -8.29 19.23
N GLU A 168 10.63 -9.04 18.24
CA GLU A 168 11.39 -9.35 17.01
C GLU A 168 10.63 -8.84 15.78
N ILE A 169 11.36 -8.33 14.79
CA ILE A 169 10.83 -8.06 13.45
C ILE A 169 11.48 -9.04 12.47
N THR A 170 10.70 -9.92 11.86
CA THR A 170 11.14 -10.92 10.88
C THR A 170 10.27 -10.88 9.61
N GLY A 171 10.58 -11.72 8.62
CA GLY A 171 9.79 -11.87 7.40
C GLY A 171 10.02 -10.78 6.35
N GLY A 172 10.01 -9.49 6.75
CA GLY A 172 10.33 -8.33 5.90
C GLY A 172 9.52 -8.21 4.59
N PRO A 173 9.69 -7.14 3.80
CA PRO A 173 10.49 -5.94 4.08
C PRO A 173 9.90 -5.08 5.21
N PHE A 174 10.76 -4.29 5.85
CA PHE A 174 10.38 -3.38 6.92
C PHE A 174 10.56 -1.92 6.46
N PHE A 175 9.53 -1.11 6.59
CA PHE A 175 9.52 0.30 6.17
C PHE A 175 9.22 1.23 7.33
N ILE A 176 10.04 2.27 7.52
CA ILE A 176 9.76 3.40 8.41
C ILE A 176 9.82 4.71 7.62
N LYS A 177 8.71 5.43 7.55
CA LYS A 177 8.63 6.76 6.91
C LYS A 177 8.69 7.86 7.97
N THR A 178 9.64 8.78 7.83
CA THR A 178 9.79 9.96 8.70
C THR A 178 9.88 9.57 10.18
N GLY A 179 10.81 8.66 10.51
CA GLY A 179 10.97 8.15 11.87
C GLY A 179 12.19 7.26 12.03
N THR A 180 12.43 6.83 13.26
CA THR A 180 13.60 6.06 13.65
C THR A 180 13.20 4.75 14.31
N LEU A 181 14.00 3.70 14.11
CA LEU A 181 13.91 2.47 14.88
C LEU A 181 14.77 2.58 16.14
N ARG A 182 14.20 2.34 17.32
CA ARG A 182 14.93 2.33 18.59
C ARG A 182 14.78 0.99 19.30
N PHE A 183 15.91 0.41 19.71
CA PHE A 183 15.94 -0.77 20.56
C PHE A 183 16.00 -0.34 22.03
N MET A 184 14.99 -0.70 22.82
CA MET A 184 14.94 -0.38 24.25
C MET A 184 15.65 -1.43 25.13
N ASN A 185 15.90 -2.63 24.59
CA ASN A 185 16.61 -3.72 25.27
C ASN A 185 17.56 -4.43 24.30
N ASN A 186 18.50 -5.21 24.83
CA ASN A 186 19.46 -5.97 24.02
C ASN A 186 18.88 -7.26 23.43
N SER A 187 17.66 -7.64 23.84
CA SER A 187 16.98 -8.88 23.42
C SER A 187 16.04 -8.69 22.24
N SER A 188 15.74 -7.45 21.83
CA SER A 188 14.97 -7.18 20.62
C SER A 188 15.86 -7.18 19.38
N THR A 189 15.33 -7.66 18.25
CA THR A 189 16.11 -7.84 17.02
C THR A 189 15.32 -7.43 15.78
N LEU A 190 16.01 -6.82 14.83
CA LEU A 190 15.58 -6.60 13.45
C LEU A 190 16.22 -7.67 12.57
N GLY A 191 15.41 -8.58 12.04
CA GLY A 191 15.84 -9.74 11.28
C GLY A 191 16.59 -10.78 12.13
N LYS A 192 16.87 -11.94 11.52
CA LYS A 192 17.66 -13.02 12.12
C LYS A 192 18.95 -13.21 11.33
N SER A 193 20.02 -13.65 11.99
CA SER A 193 21.30 -13.87 11.31
C SER A 193 21.20 -14.91 10.17
N ALA A 194 20.31 -15.90 10.30
CA ALA A 194 20.03 -16.88 9.25
C ALA A 194 19.08 -16.35 8.16
N GLU A 195 18.29 -15.33 8.47
CA GLU A 195 17.22 -14.78 7.63
C GLU A 195 17.21 -13.25 7.75
N PRO A 196 18.21 -12.58 7.16
CA PRO A 196 18.29 -11.12 7.19
C PRO A 196 17.18 -10.51 6.32
N ILE A 197 16.61 -9.39 6.77
CA ILE A 197 15.48 -8.74 6.08
C ILE A 197 15.91 -7.44 5.39
N ALA A 198 15.19 -7.02 4.35
CA ALA A 198 15.38 -5.70 3.76
C ALA A 198 14.70 -4.64 4.64
N ALA A 199 15.43 -3.60 5.02
CA ALA A 199 14.94 -2.48 5.81
C ALA A 199 15.07 -1.17 5.03
N TYR A 200 13.98 -0.40 4.99
CA TYR A 200 13.92 0.90 4.36
C TYR A 200 13.49 1.91 5.43
N ILE A 201 14.41 2.76 5.88
CA ILE A 201 14.18 3.69 6.99
C ILE A 201 14.53 5.08 6.51
N GLU A 202 13.54 5.97 6.49
CA GLU A 202 13.71 7.38 6.20
C GLU A 202 13.59 8.15 7.52
N PRO A 203 14.72 8.54 8.13
CA PRO A 203 14.71 9.26 9.38
C PRO A 203 14.10 10.66 9.19
N ALA A 204 13.52 11.20 10.25
CA ALA A 204 13.21 12.63 10.26
C ALA A 204 14.50 13.46 10.23
N ASP A 205 14.46 14.68 9.67
CA ASP A 205 15.63 15.53 9.51
C ASP A 205 16.48 15.64 10.78
N GLY A 206 17.75 15.23 10.68
CA GLY A 206 18.71 15.28 11.79
C GLY A 206 18.67 14.09 12.75
N ASN A 207 17.84 13.08 12.50
CA ASN A 207 17.84 11.82 13.22
C ASN A 207 18.62 10.73 12.47
N GLU A 208 18.98 9.68 13.20
CA GLU A 208 19.61 8.47 12.70
C GLU A 208 18.55 7.39 12.40
N ASP A 209 18.88 6.44 11.52
CA ASP A 209 17.95 5.40 11.09
C ASP A 209 17.62 4.41 12.23
N ILE A 210 18.66 3.94 12.91
CA ILE A 210 18.60 2.88 13.92
C ILE A 210 19.40 3.28 15.15
N LEU A 211 18.76 3.24 16.32
CA LEU A 211 19.33 3.65 17.61
C LEU A 211 19.28 2.54 18.66
N ASP A 212 20.27 2.51 19.54
CA ASP A 212 20.23 1.75 20.78
C ASP A 212 19.39 2.46 21.87
N LYS A 213 19.28 1.83 23.04
CA LYS A 213 18.53 2.36 24.20
C LYS A 213 19.10 3.65 24.79
N HIS A 214 20.33 4.00 24.46
CA HIS A 214 21.01 5.21 24.90
C HIS A 214 20.99 6.30 23.81
N GLY A 215 20.43 6.01 22.63
CA GLY A 215 20.39 6.92 21.49
C GLY A 215 21.67 6.93 20.65
N ASN A 216 22.53 5.91 20.75
CA ASN A 216 23.68 5.77 19.86
C ASN A 216 23.27 5.06 18.55
N PRO A 217 23.82 5.45 17.39
CA PRO A 217 23.58 4.76 16.12
C PRO A 217 23.99 3.28 16.19
N LEU A 218 23.20 2.41 15.56
CA LEU A 218 23.52 1.00 15.35
C LEU A 218 23.66 0.71 13.85
N GLU A 219 24.81 0.18 13.47
CA GLU A 219 25.10 -0.18 12.08
C GLU A 219 24.62 -1.60 11.73
N PRO A 220 24.33 -1.88 10.45
CA PRO A 220 24.14 -3.24 9.95
C PRO A 220 25.29 -4.17 10.36
N GLY A 221 24.96 -5.35 10.88
CA GLY A 221 25.94 -6.32 11.40
C GLY A 221 26.13 -6.27 12.92
N HIS A 222 25.51 -5.31 13.61
CA HIS A 222 25.30 -5.43 15.06
C HIS A 222 24.42 -6.66 15.36
N PRO A 223 24.59 -7.37 16.50
CA PRO A 223 23.79 -8.58 16.81
C PRO A 223 22.28 -8.38 16.78
N GLN A 224 21.81 -7.15 17.01
CA GLN A 224 20.39 -6.78 16.97
C GLN A 224 19.89 -6.35 15.58
N VAL A 225 20.79 -6.14 14.61
CA VAL A 225 20.49 -5.56 13.30
C VAL A 225 21.01 -6.49 12.20
N ASN A 226 20.16 -7.43 11.80
CA ASN A 226 20.41 -8.41 10.74
C ASN A 226 19.60 -8.02 9.50
N VAL A 227 20.14 -7.11 8.70
CA VAL A 227 19.50 -6.63 7.46
C VAL A 227 20.31 -7.02 6.23
N SER A 228 19.62 -7.40 5.16
CA SER A 228 20.23 -7.68 3.85
C SER A 228 20.48 -6.40 3.05
N GLN A 229 19.68 -5.37 3.31
CA GLN A 229 19.76 -4.04 2.73
C GLN A 229 19.24 -3.02 3.74
N LEU A 230 19.94 -1.88 3.86
CA LEU A 230 19.45 -0.67 4.53
C LEU A 230 19.42 0.46 3.50
N SER A 231 18.28 1.15 3.37
CA SER A 231 18.09 2.24 2.42
C SER A 231 17.16 3.30 2.98
N ASN A 232 17.36 4.56 2.61
CA ASN A 232 16.48 5.67 2.96
C ASN A 232 15.36 5.93 1.93
N GLN A 233 15.27 5.10 0.89
CA GLN A 233 14.23 5.23 -0.13
C GLN A 233 12.95 4.53 0.33
N VAL A 234 12.11 5.26 1.07
CA VAL A 234 10.85 4.75 1.60
C VAL A 234 9.67 5.28 0.77
N PRO A 235 8.80 4.40 0.22
CA PRO A 235 7.60 4.83 -0.47
C PRO A 235 6.67 5.61 0.47
N ASP A 236 6.09 6.71 0.02
CA ASP A 236 5.10 7.48 0.80
C ASP A 236 3.69 6.86 0.70
N ILE A 237 3.42 5.85 1.53
CA ILE A 237 2.11 5.17 1.55
C ILE A 237 1.11 5.98 2.37
N LYS A 238 -0.12 6.06 1.87
CA LYS A 238 -1.29 6.65 2.54
C LYS A 238 -2.39 5.60 2.70
N ILE A 239 -3.20 5.73 3.75
CA ILE A 239 -4.36 4.87 3.96
C ILE A 239 -5.32 5.10 2.80
N PRO A 240 -5.81 4.04 2.14
CA PRO A 240 -6.81 4.20 1.09
C PRO A 240 -8.09 4.82 1.69
N PRO A 241 -8.75 5.73 0.98
CA PRO A 241 -9.98 6.32 1.47
C PRO A 241 -11.07 5.25 1.62
N LEU A 242 -11.97 5.47 2.58
CA LEU A 242 -13.21 4.69 2.67
C LEU A 242 -14.19 5.14 1.59
N ASP A 243 -14.88 4.20 0.96
CA ASP A 243 -16.10 4.51 0.23
C ASP A 243 -17.13 5.15 1.17
N SER A 244 -18.07 5.92 0.59
CA SER A 244 -19.16 6.49 1.39
C SER A 244 -19.95 5.38 2.09
N LEU A 245 -20.41 5.63 3.31
CA LEU A 245 -21.24 4.68 4.07
C LEU A 245 -22.49 4.26 3.28
N THR A 246 -23.08 5.19 2.53
CA THR A 246 -24.20 4.92 1.62
C THR A 246 -23.83 3.88 0.56
N ALA A 247 -22.63 3.95 -0.02
CA ALA A 247 -22.18 2.97 -1.01
C ALA A 247 -22.03 1.56 -0.40
N TYR A 248 -21.46 1.45 0.80
CA TYR A 248 -21.39 0.16 1.51
C TYR A 248 -22.76 -0.39 1.85
N ARG A 249 -23.67 0.47 2.37
CA ARG A 249 -25.06 0.10 2.66
C ARG A 249 -25.80 -0.38 1.42
N THR A 250 -25.71 0.36 0.31
CA THR A 250 -26.35 -0.02 -0.95
C THR A 250 -25.77 -1.32 -1.51
N ARG A 251 -24.45 -1.52 -1.43
CA ARG A 251 -23.81 -2.77 -1.86
C ARG A 251 -24.31 -3.96 -1.03
N ALA A 252 -24.28 -3.86 0.30
CA ALA A 252 -24.78 -4.90 1.20
C ALA A 252 -26.27 -5.24 0.93
N ALA A 253 -27.10 -4.22 0.69
CA ALA A 253 -28.51 -4.40 0.32
C ALA A 253 -28.65 -5.11 -1.04
N SER A 254 -27.85 -4.74 -2.04
CA SER A 254 -27.90 -5.33 -3.39
C SER A 254 -27.38 -6.77 -3.45
N GLU A 255 -26.42 -7.11 -2.57
CA GLU A 255 -25.88 -8.46 -2.44
C GLU A 255 -26.75 -9.36 -1.55
N SER A 256 -27.87 -8.87 -1.02
CA SER A 256 -28.76 -9.65 -0.16
C SER A 256 -29.73 -10.48 -1.01
N GLU A 257 -29.36 -11.72 -1.35
CA GLU A 257 -30.19 -12.60 -2.19
C GLU A 257 -31.13 -13.51 -1.37
N GLU A 258 -30.77 -13.84 -0.12
CA GLU A 258 -31.58 -14.70 0.74
C GLU A 258 -32.80 -13.99 1.36
N THR A 259 -33.90 -14.74 1.48
CA THR A 259 -35.12 -14.30 2.15
C THR A 259 -35.07 -14.62 3.65
N CYS A 260 -34.24 -13.91 4.42
CA CYS A 260 -34.22 -14.08 5.88
C CYS A 260 -35.29 -13.21 6.57
N THR A 261 -36.03 -13.80 7.51
CA THR A 261 -36.89 -13.05 8.43
C THR A 261 -36.05 -12.25 9.43
N ALA A 262 -36.53 -11.05 9.78
CA ALA A 262 -35.91 -10.10 10.70
C ALA A 262 -35.19 -10.73 11.91
N TYR A 263 -34.04 -10.17 12.26
CA TYR A 263 -33.14 -10.65 13.33
C TYR A 263 -33.69 -10.42 14.75
N PRO A 264 -34.24 -11.46 15.42
CA PRO A 264 -34.75 -11.28 16.78
C PRO A 264 -33.57 -11.01 17.72
N GLY A 265 -33.47 -9.79 18.25
CA GLY A 265 -32.43 -9.39 19.20
C GLY A 265 -31.28 -8.54 18.63
N ILE A 266 -31.19 -8.38 17.29
CA ILE A 266 -30.25 -7.45 16.65
C ILE A 266 -30.99 -6.19 16.18
N ILE A 267 -32.16 -6.33 15.53
CA ILE A 267 -33.02 -5.21 15.09
C ILE A 267 -34.49 -5.59 15.24
N ALA A 268 -35.30 -4.75 15.92
CA ALA A 268 -36.73 -4.98 16.10
C ALA A 268 -37.58 -4.66 14.84
N THR A 269 -37.05 -3.86 13.91
CA THR A 269 -37.74 -3.40 12.70
C THR A 269 -36.74 -3.22 11.55
N GLN A 270 -36.54 -4.25 10.73
CA GLN A 270 -35.98 -4.02 9.39
C GLN A 270 -37.08 -3.45 8.50
N SER A 271 -36.83 -2.31 7.86
CA SER A 271 -37.66 -1.88 6.73
C SER A 271 -37.41 -2.84 5.57
N GLY A 272 -38.48 -3.38 4.97
CA GLY A 272 -38.41 -4.48 4.00
C GLY A 272 -37.58 -4.24 2.73
N ASP A 273 -37.07 -3.01 2.54
CA ASP A 273 -36.29 -2.60 1.37
C ASP A 273 -34.76 -2.58 1.62
N SER A 274 -34.30 -2.78 2.85
CA SER A 274 -32.87 -2.59 3.19
C SER A 274 -32.00 -3.83 2.94
N GLY A 275 -32.58 -5.00 2.65
CA GLY A 275 -31.84 -6.27 2.53
C GLY A 275 -31.37 -6.80 3.88
N TYR A 276 -31.21 -8.12 4.00
CA TYR A 276 -30.91 -8.73 5.30
C TYR A 276 -29.45 -8.48 5.74
N LYS A 277 -28.48 -8.28 4.83
CA LYS A 277 -27.09 -7.91 5.17
C LYS A 277 -26.91 -6.48 5.70
N VAL A 278 -27.99 -5.72 5.86
CA VAL A 278 -27.97 -4.34 6.39
C VAL A 278 -28.57 -4.32 7.80
N LEU A 279 -27.70 -4.01 8.77
CA LEU A 279 -28.06 -3.80 10.16
C LEU A 279 -28.20 -2.30 10.46
N ASP A 280 -29.39 -1.75 10.21
CA ASP A 280 -29.73 -0.34 10.33
C ASP A 280 -31.12 -0.19 10.97
N ASN A 281 -31.24 0.65 11.99
CA ASN A 281 -32.47 0.84 12.77
C ASN A 281 -33.16 2.20 12.55
N ASP A 282 -32.55 3.16 11.84
CA ASP A 282 -33.09 4.51 11.73
C ASP A 282 -32.93 5.18 10.34
N ILE A 283 -32.35 4.50 9.35
CA ILE A 283 -32.09 4.98 7.97
C ILE A 283 -31.11 6.17 7.92
N ASN A 284 -30.78 6.78 9.06
CA ASN A 284 -29.98 7.99 9.16
C ASN A 284 -28.52 7.62 9.47
N LEU A 285 -27.74 7.45 8.41
CA LEU A 285 -26.30 7.16 8.49
C LEU A 285 -25.45 8.25 9.20
N GLU A 286 -26.04 9.41 9.50
CA GLU A 286 -25.38 10.54 10.18
C GLU A 286 -25.51 10.49 11.72
N SER A 287 -25.92 9.36 12.30
CA SER A 287 -26.40 9.35 13.69
C SER A 287 -25.30 9.66 14.74
N GLY A 288 -25.49 10.82 15.39
CA GLY A 288 -25.12 11.11 16.77
C GLY A 288 -23.63 11.14 17.13
N THR A 289 -23.36 11.37 18.41
CA THR A 289 -22.02 11.13 18.98
C THR A 289 -21.75 9.62 18.99
N LEU A 290 -20.50 9.18 18.91
CA LEU A 290 -20.13 7.73 18.86
C LEU A 290 -20.80 6.89 19.97
N ASN A 291 -20.98 7.47 21.16
CA ASN A 291 -21.60 6.81 22.32
C ASN A 291 -23.12 6.68 22.23
N SER A 292 -23.78 7.46 21.38
CA SER A 292 -25.23 7.41 21.17
C SER A 292 -25.64 6.48 20.03
N ARG A 293 -24.67 5.91 19.31
CA ARG A 293 -24.94 4.99 18.21
C ARG A 293 -25.49 3.66 18.73
N PRO A 294 -26.39 3.00 17.98
CA PRO A 294 -26.87 1.67 18.32
C PRO A 294 -25.69 0.69 18.52
N MET A 295 -25.85 -0.27 19.43
CA MET A 295 -24.85 -1.31 19.65
C MET A 295 -25.43 -2.66 19.20
N TYR A 296 -24.73 -3.30 18.26
CA TYR A 296 -25.04 -4.60 17.73
C TYR A 296 -24.10 -5.65 18.33
N TYR A 297 -24.60 -6.88 18.45
CA TYR A 297 -23.88 -7.97 19.07
C TYR A 297 -23.86 -9.21 18.17
N ILE A 298 -22.73 -9.91 18.15
CA ILE A 298 -22.56 -11.27 17.65
C ILE A 298 -21.91 -12.06 18.78
N ASN A 299 -22.74 -12.56 19.70
CA ASN A 299 -22.29 -13.18 20.95
C ASN A 299 -23.35 -14.17 21.49
N SER A 300 -23.14 -14.70 22.70
CA SER A 300 -24.03 -15.66 23.34
C SER A 300 -25.42 -15.16 23.69
N THR A 301 -25.60 -13.85 23.78
CA THR A 301 -26.90 -13.22 24.11
C THR A 301 -27.85 -13.17 22.93
N ILE A 302 -27.34 -13.35 21.72
CA ILE A 302 -28.11 -13.34 20.48
C ILE A 302 -28.48 -14.76 20.10
N ASN A 303 -29.77 -14.99 19.85
CA ASN A 303 -30.27 -16.28 19.34
C ASN A 303 -29.76 -16.53 17.92
N ASP A 304 -29.82 -17.80 17.51
CA ASP A 304 -29.47 -18.19 16.14
C ASP A 304 -30.29 -17.39 15.11
N PHE A 305 -29.63 -16.97 14.03
CA PHE A 305 -30.29 -16.29 12.92
C PHE A 305 -29.66 -16.66 11.58
N GLY A 306 -30.41 -16.43 10.50
CA GLY A 306 -29.97 -16.75 9.14
C GLY A 306 -29.96 -18.25 8.88
N VAL A 307 -29.55 -18.62 7.67
CA VAL A 307 -29.39 -20.03 7.28
C VAL A 307 -27.92 -20.41 7.46
N PRO A 308 -27.58 -21.48 8.21
CA PRO A 308 -26.20 -21.97 8.28
C PRO A 308 -25.63 -22.25 6.89
N GLY A 309 -24.47 -21.66 6.58
CA GLY A 309 -23.86 -21.71 5.25
C GLY A 309 -24.40 -20.69 4.25
N GLY A 310 -25.38 -19.88 4.65
CA GLY A 310 -25.91 -18.78 3.86
C GLY A 310 -24.96 -17.57 3.83
N GLU A 311 -25.45 -16.44 3.35
CA GLU A 311 -24.58 -15.27 3.14
C GLU A 311 -24.38 -14.41 4.41
N PHE A 312 -25.31 -14.42 5.37
CA PHE A 312 -25.08 -13.84 6.71
C PHE A 312 -25.90 -14.55 7.79
N ALA A 313 -25.23 -15.29 8.68
CA ALA A 313 -25.88 -16.08 9.72
C ALA A 313 -25.05 -16.21 11.00
N TRP A 314 -25.71 -16.41 12.12
CA TRP A 314 -25.09 -16.70 13.41
C TRP A 314 -25.69 -17.97 14.00
N ASP A 315 -24.82 -18.91 14.32
CA ASP A 315 -25.13 -20.14 15.04
C ASP A 315 -24.53 -20.00 16.44
N ASN A 316 -25.37 -19.59 17.39
CA ASN A 316 -25.00 -19.33 18.77
C ASN A 316 -24.59 -20.61 19.51
N ILE A 317 -25.22 -21.73 19.16
CA ILE A 317 -24.94 -23.04 19.78
C ILE A 317 -23.51 -23.47 19.46
N ASN A 318 -23.12 -23.41 18.18
CA ASN A 318 -21.80 -23.84 17.73
C ASN A 318 -20.77 -22.70 17.65
N LYS A 319 -21.17 -21.46 17.98
CA LYS A 319 -20.36 -20.23 17.87
C LYS A 319 -19.81 -20.01 16.46
N ARG A 320 -20.66 -20.20 15.45
CA ARG A 320 -20.28 -20.06 14.04
C ARG A 320 -20.91 -18.82 13.42
N LEU A 321 -20.07 -18.03 12.77
CA LEU A 321 -20.47 -16.82 12.05
C LEU A 321 -20.30 -17.06 10.55
N TYR A 322 -21.40 -17.10 9.80
CA TYR A 322 -21.35 -17.26 8.33
C TYR A 322 -21.45 -15.88 7.68
N ILE A 323 -20.51 -15.57 6.79
CA ILE A 323 -20.37 -14.26 6.15
C ILE A 323 -19.90 -14.44 4.71
N ASN A 324 -20.71 -14.01 3.75
CA ASN A 324 -20.35 -13.90 2.35
C ASN A 324 -20.79 -12.53 1.80
N GLY A 325 -19.88 -11.85 1.12
CA GLY A 325 -20.14 -10.50 0.60
C GLY A 325 -19.95 -9.42 1.65
N THR A 326 -20.74 -8.35 1.55
CA THR A 326 -20.66 -7.15 2.37
C THR A 326 -21.79 -7.12 3.38
N ILE A 327 -21.47 -7.01 4.67
CA ILE A 327 -22.43 -6.77 5.75
C ILE A 327 -22.24 -5.33 6.21
N PHE A 328 -23.30 -4.55 6.27
CA PHE A 328 -23.26 -3.17 6.73
C PHE A 328 -23.92 -3.03 8.09
N VAL A 329 -23.28 -2.32 9.01
CA VAL A 329 -23.77 -2.08 10.38
C VAL A 329 -23.78 -0.59 10.67
N ASP A 330 -24.97 -0.02 10.87
CA ASP A 330 -25.16 1.39 11.21
C ASP A 330 -25.09 1.61 12.73
N GLY A 331 -23.89 1.51 13.28
CA GLY A 331 -23.65 1.69 14.71
C GLY A 331 -22.35 1.03 15.17
N ASN A 332 -22.25 0.72 16.46
CA ASN A 332 -21.12 -0.02 17.03
C ASN A 332 -21.37 -1.54 16.95
N LEU A 333 -20.32 -2.34 16.82
CA LEU A 333 -20.42 -3.80 16.75
C LEU A 333 -19.56 -4.46 17.83
N THR A 334 -20.14 -5.39 18.59
CA THR A 334 -19.41 -6.25 19.53
C THR A 334 -19.46 -7.71 19.08
N ILE A 335 -18.30 -8.34 18.93
CA ILE A 335 -18.15 -9.75 18.55
C ILE A 335 -17.53 -10.51 19.72
N GLY A 336 -18.22 -11.56 20.18
CA GLY A 336 -17.79 -12.39 21.31
C GLY A 336 -18.26 -11.89 22.68
N ASP A 337 -18.27 -12.82 23.64
CA ASP A 337 -18.72 -12.56 25.01
C ASP A 337 -17.57 -12.20 25.95
N SER A 338 -16.43 -12.86 25.75
CA SER A 338 -15.30 -12.80 26.66
C SER A 338 -14.02 -13.21 25.96
N ALA A 339 -12.88 -12.82 26.52
CA ALA A 339 -11.54 -13.04 25.99
C ALA A 339 -11.22 -14.48 25.56
N ASN A 340 -11.95 -15.47 26.07
CA ASN A 340 -11.74 -16.89 25.79
C ASN A 340 -12.83 -17.51 24.91
N THR A 341 -13.88 -16.76 24.57
CA THR A 341 -14.94 -17.23 23.66
C THR A 341 -14.32 -17.43 22.28
N GLU A 342 -14.47 -18.62 21.71
CA GLU A 342 -14.02 -18.92 20.36
C GLU A 342 -15.18 -18.78 19.38
N ILE A 343 -14.96 -17.99 18.33
CA ILE A 343 -15.88 -17.80 17.22
C ILE A 343 -15.18 -18.24 15.95
N SER A 344 -15.77 -19.24 15.28
CA SER A 344 -15.32 -19.66 13.96
C SER A 344 -16.14 -18.95 12.89
N TYR A 345 -15.49 -18.16 12.03
CA TYR A 345 -16.15 -17.57 10.88
C TYR A 345 -16.02 -18.48 9.65
N TYR A 346 -17.06 -18.48 8.81
CA TYR A 346 -17.16 -19.26 7.58
C TYR A 346 -17.55 -18.32 6.44
N GLY A 347 -16.97 -18.55 5.27
CA GLY A 347 -17.20 -17.74 4.07
C GLY A 347 -16.19 -16.61 3.87
N ARG A 348 -16.39 -15.85 2.79
CA ARG A 348 -15.54 -14.72 2.39
C ARG A 348 -16.37 -13.45 2.39
N GLY A 349 -16.20 -12.62 3.40
CA GLY A 349 -16.95 -11.37 3.49
C GLY A 349 -16.36 -10.34 4.43
N THR A 350 -16.91 -9.13 4.33
CA THR A 350 -16.46 -7.95 5.07
C THR A 350 -17.62 -7.38 5.86
N ILE A 351 -17.39 -7.13 7.14
CA ILE A 351 -18.32 -6.36 7.98
C ILE A 351 -17.84 -4.92 8.02
N VAL A 352 -18.65 -4.02 7.48
CA VAL A 352 -18.43 -2.57 7.47
C VAL A 352 -19.29 -1.94 8.56
N VAL A 353 -18.67 -1.20 9.47
CA VAL A 353 -19.30 -0.68 10.68
C VAL A 353 -19.21 0.85 10.71
N ASN A 354 -20.36 1.53 10.76
CA ASN A 354 -20.46 2.96 11.02
C ASN A 354 -20.31 3.25 12.52
N GLY A 355 -19.19 2.87 13.10
CA GLY A 355 -18.94 2.98 14.54
C GLY A 355 -17.73 2.16 14.96
N GLU A 356 -17.55 2.02 16.26
CA GLU A 356 -16.45 1.23 16.82
C GLU A 356 -16.74 -0.26 16.75
N ILE A 357 -15.68 -1.07 16.60
CA ILE A 357 -15.75 -2.53 16.62
C ILE A 357 -15.05 -3.04 17.87
N PHE A 358 -15.69 -3.92 18.62
CA PHE A 358 -15.16 -4.58 19.81
C PHE A 358 -15.06 -6.08 19.57
N VAL A 359 -13.85 -6.60 19.44
CA VAL A 359 -13.55 -8.02 19.32
C VAL A 359 -13.16 -8.53 20.71
N ASN A 360 -14.14 -9.13 21.38
CA ASN A 360 -13.98 -9.64 22.74
C ASN A 360 -13.70 -11.14 22.78
N GLY A 361 -13.91 -11.88 21.69
CA GLY A 361 -13.59 -13.31 21.57
C GLY A 361 -12.56 -13.60 20.48
N LYS A 362 -11.93 -14.78 20.55
CA LYS A 362 -11.05 -15.30 19.49
C LYS A 362 -11.85 -15.45 18.22
N LEU A 363 -11.31 -14.96 17.11
CA LEU A 363 -12.01 -14.85 15.83
C LEU A 363 -11.17 -15.51 14.75
N ARG A 364 -11.51 -16.75 14.40
CA ARG A 364 -10.67 -17.65 13.60
C ARG A 364 -11.47 -18.25 12.46
N PRO A 365 -10.84 -18.77 11.39
CA PRO A 365 -11.52 -19.60 10.40
C PRO A 365 -11.83 -20.97 11.04
N PRO A 366 -12.45 -21.92 10.32
CA PRO A 366 -12.64 -23.27 10.83
C PRO A 366 -11.29 -23.98 11.02
N PHE A 367 -11.15 -24.75 12.09
CA PHE A 367 -9.93 -25.53 12.32
C PHE A 367 -9.85 -26.69 11.32
N HIS A 368 -8.80 -26.72 10.50
CA HIS A 368 -8.59 -27.76 9.49
C HIS A 368 -7.11 -28.14 9.40
N ASP A 369 -6.83 -29.45 9.27
CA ASP A 369 -5.48 -30.00 9.13
C ASP A 369 -4.45 -29.51 10.17
N GLY A 370 -4.91 -29.29 11.41
CA GLY A 370 -4.04 -28.87 12.51
C GLY A 370 -3.79 -27.36 12.60
N SER A 371 -4.42 -26.55 11.76
CA SER A 371 -4.23 -25.10 11.73
C SER A 371 -5.54 -24.31 11.57
N TYR A 372 -5.50 -23.03 11.94
CA TYR A 372 -6.55 -22.05 11.65
C TYR A 372 -6.12 -21.18 10.46
N ASN A 373 -5.95 -21.80 9.30
CA ASN A 373 -5.45 -21.10 8.13
C ASN A 373 -6.55 -20.30 7.42
N MET A 374 -6.26 -19.07 7.03
CA MET A 374 -7.12 -18.34 6.10
C MET A 374 -6.90 -18.91 4.71
N ASP A 375 -7.96 -19.45 4.13
CA ASP A 375 -7.97 -19.92 2.75
C ASP A 375 -8.90 -19.05 1.91
N GLY A 376 -8.91 -19.27 0.59
CA GLY A 376 -9.77 -18.51 -0.30
C GLY A 376 -11.28 -18.64 -0.03
N SER A 377 -11.68 -19.59 0.83
CA SER A 377 -13.07 -19.81 1.26
C SER A 377 -13.42 -19.20 2.61
N HIS A 378 -12.44 -18.88 3.46
CA HIS A 378 -12.65 -18.47 4.84
C HIS A 378 -11.80 -17.24 5.19
N VAL A 379 -12.34 -16.06 4.91
CA VAL A 379 -11.66 -14.78 5.14
C VAL A 379 -12.64 -13.74 5.64
N LEU A 380 -12.31 -13.11 6.77
CA LEU A 380 -13.11 -12.07 7.37
C LEU A 380 -12.42 -10.71 7.27
N GLY A 381 -13.12 -9.74 6.68
CA GLY A 381 -12.76 -8.34 6.68
C GLY A 381 -13.52 -7.59 7.77
N LEU A 382 -12.84 -6.71 8.52
CA LEU A 382 -13.48 -5.74 9.42
C LEU A 382 -13.09 -4.34 8.98
N VAL A 383 -14.07 -3.47 8.74
CA VAL A 383 -13.84 -2.11 8.23
C VAL A 383 -14.58 -1.11 9.08
N THR A 384 -13.87 -0.10 9.57
CA THR A 384 -14.46 1.07 10.23
C THR A 384 -13.65 2.34 9.98
N ALA A 385 -14.33 3.50 10.01
CA ALA A 385 -13.67 4.80 10.07
C ALA A 385 -13.12 5.11 11.49
N GLU A 386 -13.53 4.34 12.48
CA GLU A 386 -13.28 4.56 13.89
C GLU A 386 -12.17 3.63 14.41
N THR A 387 -12.37 3.07 15.61
CA THR A 387 -11.44 2.16 16.26
C THR A 387 -11.93 0.73 16.21
N ILE A 388 -11.00 -0.21 16.01
CA ILE A 388 -11.18 -1.62 16.35
C ILE A 388 -10.47 -1.90 17.67
N TYR A 389 -11.22 -2.32 18.69
CA TYR A 389 -10.69 -2.78 19.97
C TYR A 389 -10.65 -4.29 20.00
N VAL A 390 -9.49 -4.84 20.36
CA VAL A 390 -9.26 -6.27 20.53
C VAL A 390 -8.96 -6.53 22.00
N GLY A 391 -9.91 -7.16 22.68
CA GLY A 391 -9.91 -7.43 24.12
C GLY A 391 -9.76 -8.91 24.46
N ILE A 392 -8.88 -9.64 23.76
CA ILE A 392 -8.76 -11.10 23.90
C ILE A 392 -7.49 -11.53 24.60
N SER A 393 -7.54 -12.55 25.45
CA SER A 393 -6.32 -13.04 26.09
C SER A 393 -5.61 -14.01 25.15
N GLY A 394 -4.31 -13.81 24.93
CA GLY A 394 -3.50 -14.68 24.11
C GLY A 394 -3.58 -16.15 24.56
N SER A 395 -3.75 -17.08 23.62
CA SER A 395 -3.86 -18.51 23.92
C SER A 395 -2.55 -19.16 24.36
N ASN A 396 -1.42 -18.57 24.00
CA ASN A 396 -0.11 -19.21 24.11
C ASN A 396 0.95 -18.24 24.66
N SER A 397 1.82 -18.76 25.52
CA SER A 397 3.03 -18.06 25.95
C SER A 397 4.04 -17.84 24.82
N ASN A 398 3.93 -18.63 23.75
CA ASN A 398 4.73 -18.49 22.53
C ASN A 398 3.80 -18.57 21.30
N PRO A 399 3.19 -17.46 20.89
CA PRO A 399 2.22 -17.47 19.81
C PRO A 399 2.83 -17.96 18.49
N THR A 400 2.00 -18.57 17.64
CA THR A 400 2.43 -19.20 16.38
C THR A 400 1.45 -18.88 15.27
N ARG A 401 1.93 -18.83 14.02
CA ARG A 401 1.10 -18.58 12.83
C ARG A 401 -0.01 -19.60 12.62
N ASP A 402 0.17 -20.85 13.07
CA ASP A 402 -0.79 -21.95 12.82
C ASP A 402 -1.99 -21.96 13.79
N VAL A 403 -1.81 -21.39 14.98
CA VAL A 403 -2.83 -21.33 16.03
C VAL A 403 -3.01 -19.89 16.54
N PRO A 404 -3.34 -18.94 15.66
CA PRO A 404 -3.52 -17.53 16.00
C PRO A 404 -4.75 -17.31 16.87
N ASP A 405 -4.81 -16.25 17.64
CA ASP A 405 -6.00 -15.84 18.38
C ASP A 405 -7.04 -15.15 17.49
N ILE A 406 -6.56 -14.36 16.53
CA ILE A 406 -7.37 -13.70 15.53
C ILE A 406 -6.79 -13.93 14.15
N THR A 407 -7.66 -14.12 13.18
CA THR A 407 -7.32 -14.07 11.76
C THR A 407 -8.24 -13.11 11.02
N GLY A 408 -7.70 -12.39 10.04
CA GLY A 408 -8.52 -11.56 9.16
C GLY A 408 -7.80 -10.38 8.54
N ALA A 409 -8.59 -9.53 7.89
CA ALA A 409 -8.16 -8.31 7.24
C ALA A 409 -8.84 -7.11 7.93
N PHE A 410 -8.10 -6.36 8.75
CA PHE A 410 -8.66 -5.30 9.59
C PHE A 410 -8.30 -3.93 9.02
N PHE A 411 -9.30 -3.09 8.80
CA PHE A 411 -9.14 -1.71 8.36
C PHE A 411 -9.77 -0.76 9.38
N ALA A 412 -8.98 0.18 9.89
CA ALA A 412 -9.47 1.23 10.79
C ALA A 412 -8.81 2.57 10.48
N THR A 413 -9.57 3.58 10.04
CA THR A 413 -8.98 4.88 9.71
C THR A 413 -8.28 5.52 10.92
N LYS A 414 -8.81 5.35 12.14
CA LYS A 414 -8.17 5.88 13.36
C LYS A 414 -7.14 4.92 13.93
N LYS A 415 -7.58 3.80 14.50
CA LYS A 415 -6.68 2.90 15.23
C LYS A 415 -7.19 1.47 15.34
N VAL A 416 -6.26 0.53 15.44
CA VAL A 416 -6.52 -0.83 15.93
C VAL A 416 -5.79 -0.97 17.25
N LYS A 417 -6.54 -1.23 18.32
CA LYS A 417 -6.02 -1.35 19.68
C LYS A 417 -6.09 -2.79 20.16
N ILE A 418 -4.97 -3.37 20.58
CA ILE A 418 -4.90 -4.67 21.26
C ILE A 418 -4.52 -4.42 22.73
N SER A 419 -5.45 -4.64 23.63
CA SER A 419 -5.30 -4.25 25.05
C SER A 419 -4.74 -5.35 25.95
N THR A 420 -4.31 -6.47 25.38
CA THR A 420 -4.09 -7.73 26.11
C THR A 420 -2.82 -8.44 25.66
N ASN A 421 -2.15 -9.07 26.63
CA ASN A 421 -0.85 -9.70 26.43
C ASN A 421 -0.92 -10.95 25.53
N ASN A 422 0.15 -11.19 24.79
CA ASN A 422 0.42 -12.41 24.02
C ASN A 422 -0.64 -12.74 22.96
N THR A 423 -1.39 -11.74 22.50
CA THR A 423 -2.37 -11.92 21.44
C THR A 423 -1.66 -12.16 20.11
N SER A 424 -2.03 -13.23 19.42
CA SER A 424 -1.57 -13.48 18.04
C SER A 424 -2.61 -13.09 17.01
N PHE A 425 -2.17 -12.34 16.01
CA PHE A 425 -2.96 -11.97 14.85
C PHE A 425 -2.29 -12.49 13.58
N VAL A 426 -3.04 -13.18 12.72
CA VAL A 426 -2.58 -13.58 11.38
C VAL A 426 -3.42 -12.90 10.32
N GLY A 427 -2.77 -12.17 9.41
CA GLY A 427 -3.41 -11.42 8.34
C GLY A 427 -2.82 -10.03 8.20
N SER A 428 -3.65 -9.05 7.85
CA SER A 428 -3.21 -7.68 7.66
C SER A 428 -4.09 -6.68 8.39
N MET A 429 -3.46 -5.78 9.13
CA MET A 429 -4.07 -4.61 9.74
C MET A 429 -3.61 -3.36 9.01
N LEU A 430 -4.55 -2.58 8.50
CA LEU A 430 -4.31 -1.26 7.92
C LEU A 430 -4.98 -0.24 8.81
N SER A 431 -4.18 0.58 9.49
CA SER A 431 -4.75 1.57 10.39
C SER A 431 -3.96 2.86 10.50
N GLY A 432 -4.63 3.91 10.97
CA GLY A 432 -3.94 5.13 11.39
C GLY A 432 -2.93 4.82 12.48
N MET A 433 -3.30 4.07 13.51
CA MET A 433 -2.39 3.72 14.60
C MET A 433 -2.61 2.28 15.07
N LEU A 434 -1.53 1.54 15.20
CA LEU A 434 -1.51 0.24 15.87
C LEU A 434 -1.13 0.44 17.34
N ASP A 435 -2.09 0.28 18.24
CA ASP A 435 -1.92 0.54 19.68
C ASP A 435 -1.85 -0.78 20.47
N PHE A 436 -0.66 -1.05 21.02
CA PHE A 436 -0.33 -2.18 21.89
C PHE A 436 0.09 -1.70 23.30
N ALA A 437 -0.10 -0.42 23.63
CA ALA A 437 0.55 0.22 24.78
C ALA A 437 -0.01 -0.16 26.17
N ASP A 438 -1.14 -0.86 26.23
CA ASP A 438 -1.78 -1.23 27.51
C ASP A 438 -1.02 -2.37 28.22
N GLY A 439 0.10 -2.07 28.90
CA GLY A 439 0.83 -3.02 29.77
C GLY A 439 2.08 -3.65 29.15
N THR A 440 2.49 -4.83 29.63
CA THR A 440 3.64 -5.61 29.12
C THR A 440 3.28 -6.44 27.89
N ASN A 441 2.46 -5.89 27.00
CA ASN A 441 1.94 -6.63 25.86
C ASN A 441 3.10 -6.99 24.93
N ASN A 442 3.28 -8.29 24.71
CA ASN A 442 4.07 -8.81 23.60
C ASN A 442 3.09 -9.48 22.64
N SER A 443 2.30 -8.68 21.92
CA SER A 443 1.47 -9.20 20.84
C SER A 443 2.36 -9.70 19.70
N HIS A 444 1.81 -10.57 18.86
CA HIS A 444 2.50 -11.11 17.70
C HIS A 444 1.65 -10.90 16.46
N LEU A 445 2.17 -10.17 15.49
CA LEU A 445 1.54 -9.97 14.19
C LEU A 445 2.23 -10.84 13.17
N TYR A 446 1.46 -11.63 12.43
CA TYR A 446 1.93 -12.43 11.31
C TYR A 446 1.23 -11.96 10.05
N THR A 447 1.96 -11.42 9.09
CA THR A 447 1.37 -11.10 7.78
C THR A 447 1.01 -12.40 7.05
N HIS A 448 -0.11 -12.45 6.33
CA HIS A 448 -0.48 -13.62 5.53
C HIS A 448 -0.22 -13.36 4.04
N GLU A 449 0.82 -13.97 3.48
CA GLU A 449 1.33 -13.65 2.12
C GLU A 449 0.32 -13.84 0.99
N ALA A 450 -0.57 -14.84 1.11
CA ALA A 450 -1.57 -15.11 0.08
C ALA A 450 -2.86 -14.28 0.25
N LEU A 451 -2.99 -13.49 1.32
CA LEU A 451 -4.21 -12.72 1.62
C LEU A 451 -4.68 -11.82 0.45
N PRO A 452 -3.80 -11.13 -0.29
CA PRO A 452 -4.19 -10.35 -1.47
C PRO A 452 -4.95 -11.15 -2.55
N SER A 453 -4.66 -12.45 -2.68
CA SER A 453 -5.28 -13.29 -3.72
C SER A 453 -6.74 -13.66 -3.42
N PHE A 454 -7.20 -13.45 -2.19
CA PHE A 454 -8.53 -13.84 -1.73
C PHE A 454 -9.19 -12.84 -0.77
N LEU A 455 -8.84 -11.55 -0.89
CA LEU A 455 -9.42 -10.49 -0.06
C LEU A 455 -10.94 -10.49 -0.11
N PRO A 456 -11.64 -10.39 1.02
CA PRO A 456 -13.09 -10.25 1.00
C PRO A 456 -13.49 -8.95 0.27
N PRO A 457 -14.68 -8.93 -0.35
CA PRO A 457 -15.16 -7.76 -1.08
C PRO A 457 -15.30 -6.55 -0.14
N SER A 458 -15.31 -5.34 -0.69
CA SER A 458 -15.51 -4.09 0.09
C SER A 458 -14.39 -3.73 1.08
N LEU A 459 -13.24 -4.40 1.00
CA LEU A 459 -12.04 -3.91 1.68
C LEU A 459 -11.44 -2.71 0.94
N PRO A 460 -11.12 -1.61 1.63
CA PRO A 460 -10.46 -0.46 1.02
C PRO A 460 -9.13 -0.84 0.36
N GLY A 461 -8.89 -0.35 -0.85
CA GLY A 461 -7.64 -0.63 -1.58
C GLY A 461 -7.46 -2.10 -2.01
N SER A 462 -8.53 -2.89 -2.11
CA SER A 462 -8.48 -4.27 -2.58
C SER A 462 -8.33 -4.41 -4.10
N GLU A 463 -8.65 -3.36 -4.87
CA GLU A 463 -8.75 -3.44 -6.34
C GLU A 463 -7.43 -3.20 -7.11
N GLY A 464 -6.28 -3.12 -6.44
CA GLY A 464 -5.02 -2.90 -7.15
C GLY A 464 -3.78 -3.00 -6.31
N PHE A 465 -2.64 -2.95 -7.00
CA PHE A 465 -1.33 -2.84 -6.38
C PHE A 465 -0.89 -1.39 -6.34
N LEU A 466 -0.19 -1.00 -5.27
CA LEU A 466 0.45 0.30 -5.18
C LEU A 466 1.81 0.22 -5.88
N THR A 467 1.96 0.95 -6.98
CA THR A 467 3.25 1.11 -7.66
C THR A 467 3.84 2.48 -7.38
N MET A 468 5.07 2.53 -6.88
CA MET A 468 5.75 3.79 -6.53
C MET A 468 7.17 3.82 -7.08
N THR A 469 7.52 4.90 -7.78
CA THR A 469 8.86 5.08 -8.32
C THR A 469 9.87 5.37 -7.22
N ALA A 470 10.88 4.50 -7.09
CA ALA A 470 12.01 4.65 -6.17
C ALA A 470 13.17 5.43 -6.82
N SER A 471 13.44 5.19 -8.11
CA SER A 471 14.46 5.92 -8.85
C SER A 471 14.14 6.03 -10.33
N TRP A 472 14.61 7.10 -10.96
CA TRP A 472 14.49 7.35 -12.39
C TRP A 472 15.84 7.83 -12.91
N ARG A 473 16.33 7.23 -14.01
CA ARG A 473 17.52 7.71 -14.71
C ARG A 473 17.49 7.39 -16.20
N GLU A 474 18.04 8.29 -17.00
CA GLU A 474 18.46 7.97 -18.36
C GLU A 474 19.72 7.10 -18.31
N VAL A 475 19.76 6.08 -19.16
CA VAL A 475 20.90 5.15 -19.29
C VAL A 475 21.43 5.27 -20.71
N GLN A 476 22.76 5.30 -20.84
CA GLN A 476 23.44 5.38 -22.13
C GLN A 476 23.34 4.09 -22.94
#